data_AF-A0A3N4N2H1-F1
#
_entry.id   AF-A0A3N4N2H1-F1
#
_cell.length_a   1.000
_cell.length_b   1.000
_cell.length_c   1.000
_cell.angle_alpha   90.00
_cell.angle_beta   90.00
_cell.angle_gamma   90.00
#
_symmetry.space_group_name_H-M   'P 1'
#
loop_
_entity.id
_entity.type
_entity.pdbx_description
1 polymer ?
#
loop_
_entity_poly.entity_id
_entity_poly.type
_entity_poly.pdbx_seq_one_letter_code
_entity_poly.pdbx_strand_id
1 'polypeptide(L)'
;MTTYRELVQRVLACRHADTELGLGRAREQEGFILNVSRLLDKGGWTYRVRMDSAFNVTFAVEWDGGGFETQIRALWQTVAAIYPVHRYGDVIEVDSVRPDGYGCRIVFGDVPQ
;
A
#
# COMPACT_ATOMS: atom_id res chain seq x y z
N MET A 1 -36.48 14.69 19.11
CA MET A 1 -35.47 13.79 19.69
C MET A 1 -35.01 12.85 18.60
N THR A 2 -33.75 12.91 18.21
CA THR A 2 -33.18 11.88 17.33
C THR A 2 -33.08 10.57 18.10
N THR A 3 -33.64 9.51 17.55
CA THR A 3 -33.56 8.18 18.14
C THR A 3 -32.16 7.60 17.96
N TYR A 4 -31.75 6.70 18.84
CA TYR A 4 -30.50 5.96 18.69
C TYR A 4 -30.40 5.29 17.31
N ARG A 5 -31.53 4.80 16.79
CA ARG A 5 -31.63 4.19 15.45
C ARG A 5 -31.26 5.17 14.33
N GLU A 6 -31.72 6.42 14.40
CA GLU A 6 -31.38 7.46 13.42
C GLU A 6 -29.89 7.82 13.45
N LEU A 7 -29.27 7.85 14.64
CA LEU A 7 -27.84 8.06 14.78
C LEU A 7 -27.03 6.92 14.13
N VAL A 8 -27.43 5.67 14.37
CA VAL A 8 -26.78 4.51 13.76
C VAL A 8 -26.91 4.54 12.23
N GLN A 9 -28.11 4.83 11.71
CA GLN A 9 -28.33 4.90 10.26
C GLN A 9 -27.48 6.00 9.60
N ARG A 10 -27.30 7.14 10.26
CA ARG A 10 -26.43 8.21 9.76
C ARG A 10 -24.97 7.77 9.67
N VAL A 11 -24.45 7.08 10.69
CA VAL A 11 -23.07 6.56 10.68
C VAL A 11 -22.88 5.51 9.60
N LEU A 12 -23.86 4.61 9.42
CA LEU A 12 -23.81 3.60 8.36
C LEU A 12 -23.79 4.24 6.97
N ALA A 13 -24.61 5.27 6.74
CA ALA A 13 -24.63 5.99 5.46
C ALA A 13 -23.27 6.64 5.15
N CYS A 14 -22.62 7.27 6.14
CA CYS A 14 -21.28 7.83 5.97
C CYS A 14 -20.25 6.73 5.63
N ARG A 15 -20.24 5.62 6.37
CA ARG A 15 -19.31 4.52 6.10
C ARG A 15 -19.50 3.89 4.72
N HIS A 16 -20.76 3.77 4.27
CA HIS A 16 -21.06 3.30 2.91
C HIS A 16 -20.49 4.25 1.87
N ALA A 17 -20.68 5.56 2.04
CA ALA A 17 -20.11 6.56 1.14
C ALA A 17 -18.56 6.50 1.11
N ASP A 18 -17.92 6.39 2.28
CA ASP A 18 -16.47 6.25 2.38
C ASP A 18 -15.97 4.98 1.68
N THR A 19 -16.72 3.88 1.79
CA THR A 19 -16.40 2.60 1.14
C THR A 19 -16.50 2.73 -0.39
N GLU A 20 -17.54 3.35 -0.92
CA GLU A 20 -17.70 3.59 -2.35
C GLU A 20 -16.58 4.48 -2.90
N LEU A 21 -16.20 5.54 -2.18
CA LEU A 21 -15.08 6.40 -2.54
C LEU A 21 -13.75 5.62 -2.50
N GLY A 22 -13.54 4.79 -1.47
CA GLY A 22 -12.38 3.91 -1.36
C GLY A 22 -12.29 2.91 -2.51
N LEU A 23 -13.41 2.29 -2.91
CA LEU A 23 -13.49 1.38 -4.05
C LEU A 23 -13.17 2.09 -5.38
N GLY A 24 -13.69 3.30 -5.57
CA GLY A 24 -13.35 4.12 -6.74
C GLY A 24 -11.85 4.37 -6.83
N ARG A 25 -11.25 4.84 -5.72
CA ARG A 25 -9.81 5.08 -5.62
C ARG A 25 -8.99 3.81 -5.86
N ALA A 26 -9.38 2.68 -5.27
CA ALA A 26 -8.67 1.41 -5.42
C ALA A 26 -8.61 0.93 -6.88
N ARG A 27 -9.68 1.13 -7.65
CA ARG A 27 -9.72 0.82 -9.09
C ARG A 27 -8.77 1.70 -9.89
N GLU A 28 -8.74 3.00 -9.59
CA GLU A 28 -7.84 3.94 -10.28
C GLU A 28 -6.37 3.70 -9.92
N GLN A 29 -6.12 3.30 -8.67
CA GLN A 29 -4.79 2.98 -8.14
C GLN A 29 -4.22 1.66 -8.70
N GLU A 30 -5.04 0.75 -9.23
CA GLU A 30 -4.62 -0.58 -9.70
C GLU A 30 -3.42 -0.51 -10.66
N GLY A 31 -3.45 0.41 -11.63
CA GLY A 31 -2.35 0.57 -12.58
C GLY A 31 -1.02 0.95 -11.93
N PHE A 32 -1.05 1.78 -10.87
CA PHE A 32 0.14 2.13 -10.09
C PHE A 32 0.67 0.90 -9.33
N ILE A 33 -0.20 0.16 -8.66
CA ILE A 33 0.17 -1.04 -7.88
C ILE A 33 0.78 -2.11 -8.78
N LEU A 34 0.19 -2.35 -9.96
CA LEU A 34 0.72 -3.31 -10.93
C LEU A 34 2.10 -2.89 -11.46
N ASN A 35 2.38 -1.59 -11.57
CA ASN A 35 3.70 -1.13 -11.99
C ASN A 35 4.76 -1.30 -10.89
N VAL A 36 4.41 -1.05 -9.61
CA VAL A 36 5.30 -1.35 -8.48
C VAL A 36 5.57 -2.86 -8.40
N SER A 37 4.53 -3.69 -8.55
CA SER A 37 4.65 -5.16 -8.63
C SER A 37 5.64 -5.60 -9.73
N ARG A 38 5.51 -5.07 -10.95
CA ARG A 38 6.47 -5.36 -12.05
C ARG A 38 7.90 -4.94 -11.74
N LEU A 39 8.11 -3.86 -10.97
CA LEU A 39 9.45 -3.45 -10.57
C LEU A 39 10.07 -4.42 -9.57
N LEU A 40 9.27 -4.91 -8.63
CA LEU A 40 9.69 -5.93 -7.68
C LEU A 40 10.01 -7.25 -8.39
N ASP A 41 9.17 -7.66 -9.35
CA ASP A 41 9.40 -8.85 -10.17
C ASP A 41 10.70 -8.74 -10.97
N LYS A 42 10.94 -7.58 -11.61
CA LYS A 42 12.18 -7.31 -12.37
C LYS A 42 13.42 -7.31 -11.46
N GLY A 43 13.26 -6.89 -10.20
CA GLY A 43 14.30 -6.95 -9.17
C GLY A 43 14.55 -8.36 -8.62
N GLY A 44 13.73 -9.34 -8.99
CA GLY A 44 13.84 -10.72 -8.50
C GLY A 44 13.36 -10.92 -7.07
N TRP A 45 12.55 -10.00 -6.54
CA TRP A 45 12.05 -10.07 -5.17
C TRP A 45 10.83 -10.98 -5.09
N THR A 46 10.80 -11.88 -4.11
CA THR A 46 9.60 -12.66 -3.79
C THR A 46 8.77 -11.87 -2.77
N TYR A 47 7.47 -11.70 -3.03
CA TYR A 47 6.60 -10.92 -2.15
C TYR A 47 5.14 -11.40 -2.18
N ARG A 48 4.38 -10.98 -1.15
CA ARG A 48 2.93 -11.12 -1.08
C ARG A 48 2.29 -9.75 -1.07
N VAL A 49 1.23 -9.57 -1.86
CA VAL A 49 0.44 -8.33 -1.87
C VAL A 49 -0.67 -8.45 -0.84
N ARG A 50 -0.84 -7.42 -0.03
CA ARG A 50 -1.88 -7.31 0.99
C ARG A 50 -2.61 -5.99 0.84
N MET A 51 -3.87 -5.98 1.26
CA MET A 51 -4.71 -4.79 1.28
C MET A 51 -5.43 -4.71 2.62
N ASP A 52 -5.42 -3.54 3.26
CA ASP A 52 -6.14 -3.32 4.51
C ASP A 52 -7.61 -2.90 4.27
N SER A 53 -8.39 -2.75 5.34
CA SER A 53 -9.79 -2.33 5.27
C SER A 53 -10.01 -0.91 4.74
N ALA A 54 -8.94 -0.12 4.63
CA ALA A 54 -8.94 1.23 4.06
C ALA A 54 -8.39 1.24 2.61
N PHE A 55 -8.27 0.07 1.98
CA PHE A 55 -7.74 -0.12 0.64
C PHE A 55 -6.26 0.26 0.45
N ASN A 56 -5.50 0.43 1.54
CA ASN A 56 -4.06 0.65 1.42
C ASN A 56 -3.35 -0.65 1.06
N VAL A 57 -2.43 -0.57 0.12
CA VAL A 57 -1.69 -1.74 -0.38
C VAL A 57 -0.33 -1.84 0.28
N THR A 58 0.01 -3.04 0.73
CA THR A 58 1.32 -3.40 1.30
C THR A 58 1.92 -4.60 0.58
N PHE A 59 3.14 -4.46 0.09
CA PHE A 59 3.98 -5.53 -0.45
C PHE A 59 4.85 -6.10 0.66
N ALA A 60 4.55 -7.31 1.12
CA ALA A 60 5.35 -8.04 2.10
C ALA A 60 6.41 -8.86 1.37
N VAL A 61 7.64 -8.37 1.34
CA VAL A 61 8.79 -8.99 0.69
C VAL A 61 9.37 -10.06 1.60
N GLU A 62 9.61 -11.24 1.04
CA GLU A 62 10.24 -12.35 1.75
C GLU A 62 11.72 -12.03 2.01
N TRP A 63 12.16 -12.25 3.24
CA TRP A 63 13.55 -12.11 3.63
C TRP A 63 14.27 -13.44 3.46
N ASP A 64 15.35 -13.47 2.69
CA ASP A 64 16.12 -14.68 2.39
C ASP A 64 17.19 -15.02 3.45
N GLY A 65 17.24 -14.27 4.56
CA GLY A 65 18.24 -14.45 5.63
C GLY A 65 19.60 -13.78 5.38
N GLY A 66 19.74 -13.03 4.28
CA GLY A 66 20.92 -12.21 3.99
C GLY A 66 20.99 -10.90 4.79
N GLY A 67 21.96 -10.05 4.45
CA GLY A 67 22.14 -8.73 5.09
C GLY A 67 20.95 -7.81 4.82
N PHE A 68 20.06 -7.65 5.80
CA PHE A 68 18.84 -6.83 5.73
C PHE A 68 19.09 -5.43 5.16
N GLU A 69 20.11 -4.72 5.67
CA GLU A 69 20.44 -3.37 5.21
C GLU A 69 20.90 -3.31 3.74
N THR A 70 21.51 -4.37 3.23
CA THR A 70 21.91 -4.45 1.82
C THR A 70 20.68 -4.62 0.93
N GLN A 71 19.72 -5.44 1.36
CA GLN A 71 18.50 -5.71 0.60
C GLN A 71 17.54 -4.55 0.60
N ILE A 72 17.24 -3.97 1.76
CA ILE A 72 16.37 -2.79 1.84
C ILE A 72 16.94 -1.63 1.02
N ARG A 73 18.28 -1.49 0.99
CA ARG A 73 18.95 -0.50 0.13
C ARG A 73 18.80 -0.84 -1.35
N ALA A 74 19.02 -2.09 -1.76
CA ALA A 74 18.87 -2.50 -3.16
C ALA A 74 17.42 -2.33 -3.66
N LEU A 75 16.45 -2.69 -2.82
CA LEU A 75 15.03 -2.49 -3.10
C LEU A 75 14.69 -1.00 -3.19
N TRP A 76 15.14 -0.20 -2.22
CA TRP A 76 14.97 1.26 -2.25
C TRP A 76 15.51 1.87 -3.54
N GLN A 77 16.74 1.52 -3.96
CA GLN A 77 17.34 2.04 -5.20
C GLN A 77 16.53 1.64 -6.43
N THR A 78 16.02 0.41 -6.46
CA THR A 78 15.22 -0.11 -7.58
C THR A 78 13.93 0.68 -7.75
N VAL A 79 13.22 0.96 -6.64
CA VAL A 79 11.94 1.68 -6.69
C VAL A 79 12.14 3.19 -6.85
N ALA A 80 13.14 3.77 -6.15
CA ALA A 80 13.46 5.19 -6.19
C ALA A 80 13.94 5.67 -7.58
N ALA A 81 14.37 4.73 -8.44
CA ALA A 81 14.68 5.05 -9.84
C ALA A 81 13.46 5.48 -10.66
N ILE A 82 12.24 5.15 -10.22
CA ILE A 82 11.00 5.43 -10.96
C ILE A 82 10.01 6.25 -10.14
N TYR A 83 9.91 6.00 -8.84
CA TYR A 83 8.92 6.61 -7.95
C TYR A 83 9.58 7.42 -6.84
N PRO A 84 8.89 8.44 -6.28
CA PRO A 84 9.23 9.00 -4.98
C PRO A 84 9.13 7.91 -3.91
N VAL A 85 10.16 7.80 -3.07
CA VAL A 85 10.24 6.75 -2.05
C VAL A 85 10.73 7.33 -0.73
N HIS A 86 10.02 7.03 0.35
CA HIS A 86 10.36 7.42 1.71
C HIS A 86 10.65 6.18 2.56
N ARG A 87 11.74 6.21 3.34
CA ARG A 87 12.09 5.11 4.25
C ARG A 87 11.76 5.51 5.68
N TYR A 88 10.98 4.69 6.35
CA TYR A 88 10.65 4.81 7.78
C TYR A 88 11.02 3.51 8.48
N GLY A 89 12.26 3.43 8.98
CA GLY A 89 12.77 2.21 9.60
C GLY A 89 12.91 1.05 8.60
N ASP A 90 12.07 0.03 8.77
CA ASP A 90 11.93 -1.17 7.93
C ASP A 90 10.83 -1.07 6.87
N VAL A 91 10.06 0.03 6.89
CA VAL A 91 9.01 0.31 5.91
C VAL A 91 9.54 1.24 4.82
N ILE A 92 9.22 0.91 3.58
CA ILE A 92 9.42 1.75 2.42
C ILE A 92 8.05 2.20 1.92
N GLU A 93 7.77 3.49 1.97
CA GLU A 93 6.57 4.09 1.37
C GLU A 93 6.91 4.56 -0.04
N VAL A 94 6.06 4.20 -1.00
CA VAL A 94 6.20 4.50 -2.42
C VAL A 94 4.99 5.31 -2.84
N ASP A 95 5.23 6.51 -3.33
CA ASP A 95 4.16 7.40 -3.79
C ASP A 95 4.07 7.41 -5.32
N SER A 96 2.89 7.69 -5.84
CA SER A 96 2.71 7.98 -7.25
C SER A 96 3.43 9.27 -7.63
N VAL A 97 3.99 9.30 -8.83
CA VAL A 97 4.57 10.53 -9.42
C VAL A 97 3.48 11.55 -9.75
N ARG A 98 2.25 11.08 -9.97
CA ARG A 98 1.11 11.93 -10.30
C ARG A 98 0.51 12.51 -9.03
N PRO A 99 -0.13 13.70 -9.09
CA PRO A 99 -0.84 14.28 -7.96
C PRO A 99 -2.20 13.60 -7.73
N ASP A 100 -2.25 12.27 -7.86
CA ASP A 100 -3.42 11.43 -7.59
C ASP A 100 -3.49 11.01 -6.11
N GLY A 101 -2.37 11.20 -5.38
CA GLY A 101 -2.25 10.86 -3.97
C GLY A 101 -2.22 9.35 -3.72
N TYR A 102 -1.96 8.51 -4.73
CA TYR A 102 -1.85 7.07 -4.52
C TYR A 102 -0.48 6.72 -3.95
N GLY A 103 -0.45 5.73 -3.06
CA GLY A 103 0.78 5.24 -2.47
C GLY A 103 0.63 3.80 -2.00
N CYS A 104 1.76 3.13 -1.80
CA CYS A 104 1.80 1.78 -1.24
C CYS A 104 3.00 1.63 -0.32
N ARG A 105 2.93 0.61 0.53
CA ARG A 105 4.02 0.26 1.45
C ARG A 105 4.73 -0.99 0.97
N ILE A 106 6.02 -1.05 1.20
CA ILE A 106 6.85 -2.24 1.03
C ILE A 106 7.51 -2.51 2.36
N VAL A 107 7.35 -3.73 2.86
CA VAL A 107 7.81 -4.17 4.17
C VAL A 107 8.52 -5.50 4.03
N PHE A 108 9.45 -5.80 4.91
CA PHE A 108 10.14 -7.09 4.94
C PHE A 108 9.52 -8.00 6.00
N GLY A 109 9.24 -9.25 5.63
CA GLY A 109 8.61 -10.23 6.51
C GLY A 109 7.09 -10.08 6.59
N ASP A 110 6.50 -10.83 7.51
CA ASP A 110 5.05 -10.95 7.63
C ASP A 110 4.50 -9.91 8.61
N VAL A 111 3.71 -8.96 8.12
CA VAL A 111 2.99 -7.99 8.98
C VAL A 111 1.72 -8.65 9.53
N PRO A 112 1.32 -8.44 10.79
CA PRO A 112 0.03 -8.92 11.29
C PRO A 112 -1.16 -8.34 10.50
N GLN A 113 -2.24 -9.11 10.36
CA GLN A 113 -3.50 -8.67 9.74
C GLN A 113 -4.31 -7.74 10.64
#